data_AF-A0A7S1KYS1-F1
#
_entry.id   AF-A0A7S1KYS1-F1
#
_cell.length_a   1.000
_cell.length_b   1.000
_cell.length_c   1.000
_cell.angle_alpha   90.00
_cell.angle_beta   90.00
_cell.angle_gamma   90.00
#
_symmetry.space_group_name_H-M   'P 1'
#
loop_
_entity.id
_entity.type
_entity.pdbx_description
1 polymer ?
#
loop_
_entity_poly.entity_id
_entity_poly.type
_entity_poly.pdbx_seq_one_letter_code
_entity_poly.pdbx_strand_id
1 'polypeptide(L)'
;MAKDNGKMADEYGNMDSEGEMAVVDEFVLDSGRMLNKVEVRYMCWGQMNEARDNVIVICHALTGNANAQSWWGDVIGPGKPLDTRVFWVFCSNVLGSCYGTTGPTSIDPRTGKRYGGAVPQV
;
A
#
# COMPACT_ATOMS: atom_id res chain seq x y z
N MET A 1 -22.46 1.11 -23.92
CA MET A 1 -21.42 2.08 -23.52
C MET A 1 -20.66 1.45 -22.37
N ALA A 2 -19.41 1.04 -22.60
CA ALA A 2 -18.58 0.46 -21.55
C ALA A 2 -18.30 1.54 -20.50
N LYS A 3 -18.54 1.23 -19.23
CA LYS A 3 -18.13 2.09 -18.12
C LYS A 3 -16.60 2.10 -18.12
N ASP A 4 -16.00 3.24 -18.43
CA ASP A 4 -14.60 3.48 -18.13
C ASP A 4 -14.45 3.39 -16.61
N ASN A 5 -13.72 2.38 -16.12
CA ASN A 5 -13.62 2.03 -14.71
C ASN A 5 -12.69 2.99 -13.93
N GLY A 6 -12.65 4.27 -14.30
CA GLY A 6 -12.11 5.36 -13.48
C GLY A 6 -10.71 5.08 -12.90
N LYS A 7 -9.80 4.49 -13.68
CA LYS A 7 -8.40 4.42 -13.26
C LYS A 7 -7.84 5.84 -13.29
N MET A 8 -7.56 6.42 -12.13
CA MET A 8 -6.77 7.64 -12.05
C MET A 8 -5.36 7.29 -12.49
N ALA A 9 -5.00 7.67 -13.71
CA ALA A 9 -3.62 7.63 -14.17
C ALA A 9 -3.05 9.04 -14.08
N ASP A 10 -1.82 9.17 -13.59
CA ASP A 10 -1.02 10.38 -13.74
C ASP A 10 0.21 10.10 -14.62
N GLU A 11 1.13 11.05 -14.72
CA GLU A 11 2.34 10.92 -15.54
C GLU A 11 3.29 9.80 -15.06
N TYR A 12 3.09 9.28 -13.85
CA TYR A 12 3.87 8.21 -13.23
C TYR A 12 3.12 6.87 -13.20
N GLY A 13 1.90 6.78 -13.72
CA GLY A 13 1.18 5.52 -13.92
C GLY A 13 -0.16 5.42 -13.22
N ASN A 14 -0.62 4.19 -12.99
CA ASN A 14 -1.94 3.93 -12.42
C ASN A 14 -1.93 4.13 -10.90
N MET A 15 -2.69 5.11 -10.44
CA MET A 15 -2.93 5.44 -9.04
C MET A 15 -4.21 4.77 -8.57
N ASP A 16 -4.13 3.46 -8.38
CA ASP A 16 -5.23 2.61 -7.92
C ASP A 16 -4.94 1.97 -6.56
N SER A 17 -5.87 1.12 -6.12
CA SER A 17 -5.80 0.34 -4.87
C SER A 17 -5.56 -1.16 -5.15
N GLU A 18 -4.96 -1.49 -6.29
CA GLU A 18 -4.63 -2.86 -6.64
C GLU A 18 -3.57 -3.44 -5.70
N GLY A 19 -3.57 -4.76 -5.55
CA GLY A 19 -2.65 -5.49 -4.68
C GLY A 19 -3.34 -6.33 -3.61
N GLU A 20 -2.51 -6.96 -2.79
CA GLU A 20 -2.93 -7.81 -1.68
C GLU A 20 -3.32 -6.97 -0.47
N MET A 21 -4.03 -7.58 0.49
CA MET A 21 -4.43 -6.95 1.74
C MET A 21 -3.98 -7.81 2.92
N ALA A 22 -3.34 -7.18 3.89
CA ALA A 22 -3.16 -7.72 5.23
C ALA A 22 -4.09 -6.97 6.19
N VAL A 23 -4.58 -7.67 7.22
CA VAL A 23 -5.36 -7.06 8.30
C VAL A 23 -4.54 -7.12 9.58
N VAL A 24 -4.31 -5.96 10.19
CA VAL A 24 -3.74 -5.84 11.54
C VAL A 24 -4.89 -5.61 12.51
N ASP A 25 -5.12 -6.57 13.40
CA ASP A 25 -6.30 -6.57 14.26
C ASP A 25 -6.35 -5.37 15.20
N GLU A 26 -5.22 -5.05 15.85
CA GLU A 26 -5.07 -3.91 16.74
C GLU A 26 -3.74 -3.22 16.47
N PHE A 27 -3.78 -1.90 16.31
CA PHE A 27 -2.59 -1.09 16.11
C PHE A 27 -2.65 0.15 17.00
N VAL A 28 -1.71 0.27 17.94
CA VAL A 28 -1.58 1.43 18.81
C VAL A 28 -0.68 2.45 18.15
N LEU A 29 -1.21 3.65 17.93
CA LEU A 29 -0.49 4.77 17.35
C LEU A 29 0.40 5.43 18.41
N ASP A 30 1.37 6.22 17.95
CA ASP A 30 2.22 7.05 18.82
C ASP A 30 1.39 8.04 19.67
N SER A 31 0.21 8.43 19.20
CA SER A 31 -0.77 9.22 19.96
C SER A 31 -1.44 8.46 21.11
N GLY A 32 -1.18 7.16 21.27
CA GLY A 32 -1.83 6.27 22.22
C GLY A 32 -3.24 5.81 21.80
N ARG A 33 -3.78 6.33 20.69
CA ARG A 33 -5.06 5.85 20.14
C ARG A 33 -4.88 4.50 19.46
N MET A 34 -5.86 3.62 19.65
CA MET A 34 -5.90 2.31 18.99
C MET A 34 -6.78 2.36 17.74
N LEU A 35 -6.25 1.80 16.64
CA LEU A 35 -7.01 1.42 15.45
C LEU A 35 -7.32 -0.07 15.50
N ASN A 36 -8.53 -0.42 15.06
CA ASN A 36 -9.01 -1.79 15.01
C ASN A 36 -9.18 -2.20 13.54
N LYS A 37 -8.83 -3.45 13.21
CA LYS A 37 -8.97 -4.04 11.88
C LYS A 37 -8.37 -3.15 10.79
N VAL A 38 -7.12 -2.76 10.97
CA VAL A 38 -6.37 -1.95 9.99
C VAL A 38 -6.09 -2.80 8.77
N GLU A 39 -6.77 -2.50 7.66
CA GLU A 39 -6.45 -3.03 6.34
C GLU A 39 -5.22 -2.30 5.79
N VAL A 40 -4.19 -3.06 5.39
CA VAL A 40 -2.97 -2.56 4.74
C VAL A 40 -2.86 -3.16 3.36
N ARG A 41 -2.89 -2.31 2.33
CA ARG A 41 -2.64 -2.71 0.94
C ARG A 41 -1.16 -2.80 0.65
N TYR A 42 -0.75 -3.83 -0.07
CA TYR A 42 0.64 -4.00 -0.47
C TYR A 42 0.79 -4.76 -1.78
N MET A 43 1.96 -4.64 -2.39
CA MET A 43 2.37 -5.43 -3.54
C MET A 43 3.79 -5.95 -3.35
N CYS A 44 4.06 -7.07 -3.99
CA CYS A 44 5.33 -7.77 -3.93
C CYS A 44 5.80 -8.15 -5.33
N TRP A 45 7.11 -8.17 -5.55
CA TRP A 45 7.73 -8.61 -6.80
C TRP A 45 8.94 -9.50 -6.52
N GLY A 46 9.14 -10.49 -7.38
CA GLY A 46 10.20 -11.51 -7.20
C GLY A 46 9.77 -12.63 -6.25
N GLN A 47 10.75 -13.38 -5.73
CA GLN A 47 10.51 -14.53 -4.84
C GLN A 47 11.38 -14.44 -3.59
N MET A 48 10.75 -14.58 -2.42
CA MET A 48 11.46 -14.66 -1.14
C MET A 48 12.22 -15.98 -1.07
N ASN A 49 13.51 -15.92 -0.72
CA ASN A 49 14.32 -17.12 -0.53
C ASN A 49 14.03 -17.80 0.81
N GLU A 50 14.55 -19.01 1.02
CA GLU A 50 14.30 -19.78 2.25
C GLU A 50 14.81 -19.06 3.51
N ALA A 51 15.96 -18.37 3.40
CA ALA A 51 16.58 -17.63 4.51
C ALA A 51 15.84 -16.31 4.85
N ARG A 52 15.00 -15.82 3.94
CA ARG A 52 14.28 -14.53 4.02
C ARG A 52 15.18 -13.31 4.19
N ASP A 53 16.40 -13.38 3.68
CA ASP A 53 17.40 -12.30 3.75
C ASP A 53 17.50 -11.48 2.45
N ASN A 54 16.68 -11.81 1.44
CA ASN A 54 16.64 -11.10 0.16
C ASN A 54 15.50 -10.06 0.06
N VAL A 55 15.04 -9.52 1.19
CA VAL A 55 13.88 -8.62 1.24
C VAL A 55 14.30 -7.15 1.10
N ILE A 56 13.63 -6.43 0.19
CA ILE A 56 13.75 -4.97 0.05
C ILE A 56 12.39 -4.34 0.31
N VAL A 57 12.33 -3.35 1.21
CA VAL A 57 11.12 -2.59 1.51
C VAL A 57 11.19 -1.22 0.85
N ILE A 58 10.20 -0.89 0.04
CA ILE A 58 10.00 0.42 -0.56
C ILE A 58 8.97 1.19 0.26
N CYS A 59 9.35 2.40 0.68
CA CYS A 59 8.43 3.37 1.26
C CYS A 59 8.09 4.41 0.17
N HIS A 60 6.82 4.51 -0.20
CA HIS A 60 6.40 5.44 -1.23
C HIS A 60 6.35 6.89 -0.71
N ALA A 61 6.41 7.86 -1.63
CA ALA A 61 6.28 9.28 -1.33
C ALA A 61 4.82 9.68 -1.03
N LEU A 62 4.56 10.97 -0.70
CA LEU A 62 3.26 11.45 -0.22
C LEU A 62 2.04 11.03 -1.08
N THR A 63 2.15 11.10 -2.40
CA THR A 63 1.05 10.77 -3.34
C THR A 63 1.20 9.39 -3.98
N GLY A 64 2.20 8.61 -3.56
CA GLY A 64 2.41 7.26 -4.06
C GLY A 64 1.41 6.26 -3.50
N ASN A 65 1.44 5.05 -4.05
CA ASN A 65 0.64 3.90 -3.64
C ASN A 65 1.51 2.64 -3.50
N ALA A 66 0.88 1.50 -3.22
CA ALA A 66 1.57 0.21 -3.10
C ALA A 66 2.21 -0.27 -4.42
N ASN A 67 1.74 0.20 -5.58
CA ASN A 67 2.23 -0.25 -6.89
C ASN A 67 3.51 0.49 -7.29
N ALA A 68 4.61 0.26 -6.58
CA ALA A 68 5.90 0.85 -6.87
C ALA A 68 6.39 0.64 -8.31
N GLN A 69 5.98 -0.45 -8.96
CA GLN A 69 6.36 -0.69 -10.36
C GLN A 69 5.69 0.28 -11.34
N SER A 70 4.58 0.94 -10.99
CA SER A 70 3.98 1.96 -11.86
C SER A 70 4.86 3.20 -11.93
N TRP A 71 5.22 3.77 -10.76
CA TRP A 71 5.98 5.03 -10.66
C TRP A 71 7.50 4.88 -10.57
N TRP A 72 8.01 3.66 -10.35
CA TRP A 72 9.44 3.28 -10.38
C TRP A 72 9.69 2.07 -11.30
N GLY A 73 8.97 2.01 -12.42
CA GLY A 73 9.04 0.91 -13.37
C GLY A 73 10.46 0.59 -13.84
N ASP A 74 11.29 1.57 -14.14
CA ASP A 74 12.67 1.36 -14.61
C ASP A 74 13.65 0.88 -13.53
N VAL A 75 13.23 0.95 -12.26
CA VAL A 75 14.05 0.55 -11.12
C VAL A 75 13.74 -0.90 -10.70
N ILE A 76 12.49 -1.36 -10.88
CA ILE A 76 12.02 -2.66 -10.38
C ILE A 76 11.79 -3.65 -11.52
N GLY A 77 12.48 -4.80 -11.49
CA GLY A 77 12.24 -5.91 -12.41
C GLY A 77 13.50 -6.70 -12.79
N PRO A 78 13.38 -7.72 -13.65
CA PRO A 78 14.51 -8.58 -14.01
C PRO A 78 15.66 -7.79 -14.65
N GLY A 79 16.84 -7.82 -14.01
CA GLY A 79 18.04 -7.11 -14.48
C GLY A 79 18.06 -5.60 -14.28
N LYS A 80 17.10 -5.06 -13.51
CA LYS A 80 17.04 -3.65 -13.11
C LYS A 80 17.77 -3.44 -11.76
N PRO A 81 17.98 -2.18 -11.30
CA PRO A 81 18.67 -1.92 -10.03
C PRO A 81 18.08 -2.70 -8.84
N LEU A 82 16.75 -2.80 -8.76
CA LEU A 82 16.05 -3.71 -7.87
C LEU A 82 15.67 -4.98 -8.66
N ASP A 83 16.66 -5.87 -8.81
CA ASP A 83 16.54 -7.08 -9.62
C ASP A 83 15.63 -8.12 -8.94
N THR A 84 14.42 -8.30 -9.48
CA THR A 84 13.41 -9.22 -8.94
C THR A 84 13.75 -10.70 -9.15
N ARG A 85 14.87 -11.01 -9.83
CA ARG A 85 15.44 -12.37 -9.88
C ARG A 85 16.28 -12.69 -8.64
N VAL A 86 16.70 -11.66 -7.90
CA VAL A 86 17.56 -11.77 -6.72
C VAL A 86 16.79 -11.39 -5.46
N PHE A 87 16.10 -10.25 -5.50
CA PHE A 87 15.39 -9.68 -4.36
C PHE A 87 13.90 -9.98 -4.42
N TRP A 88 13.30 -10.12 -3.24
CA TRP A 88 11.87 -10.00 -3.04
C TRP A 88 11.57 -8.56 -2.59
N VAL A 89 10.97 -7.80 -3.49
CA VAL A 89 10.69 -6.37 -3.28
C VAL A 89 9.26 -6.22 -2.79
N PHE A 90 9.07 -5.47 -1.70
CA PHE A 90 7.79 -5.23 -1.05
C PHE A 90 7.50 -3.73 -0.99
N CYS A 91 6.27 -3.33 -1.27
CA CYS A 91 5.80 -1.96 -1.04
C CYS A 91 4.38 -1.99 -0.46
N SER A 92 4.19 -1.36 0.70
CA SER A 92 2.87 -1.14 1.30
C SER A 92 2.38 0.26 1.03
N ASN A 93 1.07 0.42 0.85
CA ASN A 93 0.43 1.73 0.89
C ASN A 93 0.29 2.20 2.35
N VAL A 94 0.63 3.45 2.61
CA VAL A 94 0.68 4.02 3.97
C VAL A 94 -0.69 4.17 4.63
N LEU A 95 -0.70 4.12 5.96
CA LEU A 95 -1.87 4.44 6.78
C LEU A 95 -2.32 5.89 6.52
N GLY A 96 -3.62 6.11 6.34
CA GLY A 96 -4.19 7.41 5.99
C GLY A 96 -4.30 7.68 4.48
N SER A 97 -3.69 6.86 3.63
CA SER A 97 -3.79 6.96 2.18
C SER A 97 -5.22 6.72 1.66
N CYS A 98 -5.52 7.21 0.46
CA CYS A 98 -6.77 6.93 -0.25
C CYS A 98 -6.68 5.71 -1.20
N TYR A 99 -5.51 5.07 -1.32
CA TYR A 99 -5.29 3.92 -2.21
C TYR A 99 -5.50 2.56 -1.53
N GLY A 100 -6.53 2.47 -0.67
CA GLY A 100 -7.05 1.20 -0.13
C GLY A 100 -6.48 0.72 1.21
N THR A 101 -5.39 1.30 1.72
CA THR A 101 -5.03 1.12 3.14
C THR A 101 -6.00 1.94 4.00
N THR A 102 -6.21 1.52 5.25
CA THR A 102 -7.10 2.21 6.19
C THR A 102 -6.78 3.71 6.26
N GLY A 103 -7.79 4.54 6.06
CA GLY A 103 -7.64 5.99 6.05
C GLY A 103 -8.97 6.71 6.27
N PRO A 104 -9.05 8.03 5.99
CA PRO A 104 -10.25 8.82 6.19
C PRO A 104 -11.48 8.28 5.44
N THR A 105 -11.28 7.61 4.31
CA THR A 105 -12.37 7.04 3.51
C THR A 105 -12.81 5.67 4.01
N SER A 106 -12.04 4.99 4.87
CA SER A 106 -12.38 3.66 5.39
C SER A 106 -13.51 3.68 6.40
N ILE A 107 -14.19 2.55 6.58
CA ILE A 107 -15.24 2.38 7.59
C ILE A 107 -14.59 2.10 8.94
N ASP A 108 -14.96 2.87 9.95
CA ASP A 108 -14.62 2.58 11.34
C ASP A 108 -15.46 1.38 11.82
N PRO A 109 -14.83 0.25 12.16
CA PRO A 109 -15.55 -0.96 12.59
C PRO A 109 -16.33 -0.76 13.90
N ARG A 110 -15.98 0.25 14.71
CA ARG A 110 -16.68 0.54 15.97
C ARG A 110 -18.00 1.26 15.75
N THR A 111 -18.09 2.09 14.71
CA THR A 111 -19.24 2.97 14.47
C THR A 111 -20.02 2.63 13.21
N GLY A 112 -19.45 1.81 12.31
CA GLY A 112 -20.02 1.47 11.01
C GLY A 112 -20.07 2.65 10.02
N LYS A 113 -19.44 3.79 10.34
CA LYS A 113 -19.39 5.00 9.52
C LYS A 113 -17.99 5.22 8.97
N ARG A 114 -17.83 6.02 7.92
CA ARG A 114 -16.49 6.42 7.45
C ARG A 114 -15.77 7.19 8.55
N TYR A 115 -14.46 6.98 8.70
CA TYR A 115 -13.65 7.73 9.66
C TYR A 115 -13.73 9.24 9.41
N GLY A 116 -13.61 9.68 8.15
CA GLY A 116 -13.52 11.10 7.80
C GLY A 116 -12.46 11.82 8.63
N GLY A 117 -12.79 13.00 9.15
CA GLY A 117 -11.91 13.75 10.06
C GLY A 117 -11.73 13.12 11.45
N ALA A 118 -12.44 12.04 11.79
CA ALA A 118 -12.29 11.33 13.06
C ALA A 118 -11.17 10.26 13.02
N VAL A 119 -10.58 10.02 11.84
CA VAL A 119 -9.37 9.21 11.72
C VAL A 119 -8.33 9.72 12.72
N PRO A 120 -7.70 8.85 13.52
CA PRO A 120 -6.61 9.27 14.37
C PRO A 120 -5.50 9.96 13.58
N GLN A 121 -4.85 10.92 14.24
CA GLN A 121 -3.60 11.47 13.73
C GLN A 121 -2.56 10.35 13.75
N VAL A 122 -1.96 10.14 12.59
CA VAL A 122 -0.87 9.21 12.31
C VAL A 122 0.46 9.89 12.46
#